data_AF-A0A506U4U5-F1
#
_entry.id   AF-A0A506U4U5-F1
#
_cell.length_a   1.000
_cell.length_b   1.000
_cell.length_c   1.000
_cell.angle_alpha   90.00
_cell.angle_beta   90.00
_cell.angle_gamma   90.00
#
_symmetry.space_group_name_H-M   'P 1'
#
loop_
_entity.id
_entity.type
_entity.pdbx_description
1 polymer ?
#
loop_
_entity_poly.entity_id
_entity_poly.type
_entity_poly.pdbx_seq_one_letter_code
_entity_poly.pdbx_strand_id
1 'polypeptide(L)'
;MTNIDALALLFFLLTWVLFDRVVSGTWRLTRRMSLSEAMMVHRKRWMITSLTRDLKMIDTQILSGLQNGTAFFASTSIFAIGGCFALMGDADRAQSLFSDLPGWLQGSRLAFEIKAGGLAAIFGYSFFKFGWSYRLFNYNTILFGALPMMRDTDADRKQAESAAEKVAEVNILAARHFNAGLRAIFLSIGYLGWFLSPYIFIATTAFVFVILTRRQYFSPARAVIVEAISPATRTSE
;
A
#
# COMPACT_ATOMS: atom_id res chain seq x y z
N MET A 1 -17.93 16.68 -21.29
CA MET A 1 -16.63 16.28 -20.72
C MET A 1 -15.59 16.65 -21.75
N THR A 2 -14.69 17.54 -21.38
CA THR A 2 -13.67 18.10 -22.29
C THR A 2 -12.68 17.00 -22.65
N ASN A 3 -12.10 17.02 -23.86
CA ASN A 3 -11.05 16.06 -24.27
C ASN A 3 -9.90 15.98 -23.23
N ILE A 4 -9.71 17.05 -22.45
CA ILE A 4 -8.73 17.19 -21.37
C ILE A 4 -9.09 16.34 -20.14
N ASP A 5 -10.38 16.21 -19.77
CA ASP A 5 -10.80 15.35 -18.66
C ASP A 5 -10.50 13.87 -18.96
N ALA A 6 -10.78 13.45 -20.19
CA ALA A 6 -10.49 12.09 -20.66
C ALA A 6 -8.98 11.82 -20.68
N LEU A 7 -8.18 12.79 -21.15
CA LEU A 7 -6.72 12.71 -21.13
C LEU A 7 -6.17 12.62 -19.70
N ALA A 8 -6.71 13.40 -18.76
CA ALA A 8 -6.29 13.42 -17.38
C ALA A 8 -6.64 12.10 -16.66
N LEU A 9 -7.81 11.52 -16.93
CA LEU A 9 -8.19 10.19 -16.45
C LEU A 9 -7.28 9.09 -17.01
N LEU A 10 -6.97 9.15 -18.32
CA LEU A 10 -6.02 8.21 -18.93
C LEU A 10 -4.64 8.34 -18.27
N PHE A 11 -4.15 9.56 -18.06
CA PHE A 11 -2.89 9.83 -17.37
C PHE A 11 -2.89 9.26 -15.95
N PHE A 12 -3.98 9.43 -15.20
CA PHE A 12 -4.13 8.87 -13.86
C PHE A 12 -4.10 7.34 -13.86
N LEU A 13 -4.84 6.70 -14.76
CA LEU A 13 -4.84 5.24 -14.90
C LEU A 13 -3.47 4.70 -15.33
N LEU A 14 -2.81 5.37 -16.27
CA LEU A 14 -1.45 5.03 -16.68
C LEU A 14 -0.48 5.17 -15.51
N THR A 15 -0.55 6.27 -14.76
CA THR A 15 0.29 6.51 -13.57
C THR A 15 0.06 5.44 -12.52
N TRP A 16 -1.20 5.04 -12.29
CA TRP A 16 -1.56 3.96 -11.39
C TRP A 16 -0.89 2.64 -11.79
N VAL A 17 -1.08 2.20 -13.05
CA VAL A 17 -0.55 0.93 -13.56
C VAL A 17 0.97 0.95 -13.61
N LEU A 18 1.57 2.05 -14.07
CA LEU A 18 3.00 2.23 -14.16
C LEU A 18 3.64 2.16 -12.77
N PHE A 19 3.06 2.83 -11.77
CA PHE A 19 3.57 2.79 -10.41
C PHE A 19 3.44 1.39 -9.78
N ASP A 20 2.34 0.68 -10.04
CA ASP A 20 2.17 -0.70 -9.60
C ASP A 20 3.23 -1.63 -10.21
N ARG A 21 3.48 -1.51 -11.52
CA ARG A 21 4.50 -2.28 -12.27
C ARG A 21 5.93 -1.95 -11.86
N VAL A 22 6.20 -0.68 -11.55
CA VAL A 22 7.52 -0.22 -11.10
C VAL A 22 7.82 -0.74 -9.69
N VAL A 23 6.86 -0.62 -8.76
CA VAL A 23 7.08 -1.03 -7.36
C VAL A 23 6.97 -2.55 -7.16
N SER A 24 6.21 -3.26 -8.00
CA SER A 24 6.13 -4.73 -7.94
C SER A 24 7.43 -5.43 -8.40
N GLY A 25 8.34 -4.70 -9.04
CA GLY A 25 9.63 -5.19 -9.53
C GLY A 25 9.57 -5.71 -10.97
N THR A 26 8.40 -5.69 -11.63
CA THR A 26 8.25 -6.10 -13.04
C THR A 26 8.93 -5.12 -13.99
N TRP A 27 8.87 -3.82 -13.68
CA TRP A 27 9.64 -2.79 -14.38
C TRP A 27 10.64 -2.13 -13.44
N ARG A 28 11.92 -2.43 -13.65
CA ARG A 28 13.00 -1.78 -12.89
C ARG A 28 13.23 -0.39 -13.45
N LEU A 29 12.54 0.61 -12.87
CA LEU A 29 12.77 2.03 -13.19
C LEU A 29 14.20 2.46 -12.85
N THR A 30 14.78 1.83 -11.82
CA THR A 30 16.16 2.09 -11.37
C THR A 30 16.87 0.77 -11.08
N ARG A 31 18.20 0.73 -11.21
CA ARG A 31 19.05 -0.39 -10.75
C ARG A 31 19.09 -0.56 -9.22
N ARG A 32 18.44 0.35 -8.47
CA ARG A 32 18.40 0.37 -7.01
C ARG A 32 17.29 -0.56 -6.49
N MET A 33 17.62 -1.40 -5.51
CA MET A 33 16.62 -2.17 -4.77
C MET A 33 15.63 -1.24 -4.06
N SER A 34 14.34 -1.47 -4.26
CA SER A 34 13.27 -0.71 -3.62
C SER A 34 13.19 -1.03 -2.12
N LEU A 35 12.61 -0.12 -1.34
CA LEU A 35 12.36 -0.34 0.08
C LEU A 35 11.52 -1.61 0.33
N SER A 36 10.51 -1.87 -0.50
CA SER A 36 9.67 -3.07 -0.37
C SER A 36 10.44 -4.36 -0.63
N GLU A 37 11.31 -4.39 -1.64
CA GLU A 37 12.19 -5.55 -1.91
C GLU A 37 13.17 -5.77 -0.75
N ALA A 38 13.76 -4.70 -0.22
CA ALA A 38 14.65 -4.79 0.93
C ALA A 38 13.93 -5.39 2.17
N MET A 39 12.69 -4.95 2.42
CA MET A 39 11.87 -5.50 3.50
C MET A 39 11.45 -6.95 3.29
N MET A 40 11.35 -7.43 2.04
CA MET A 40 11.09 -8.85 1.78
C MET A 40 12.22 -9.74 2.31
N VAL A 41 13.47 -9.32 2.14
CA VAL A 41 14.64 -10.06 2.66
C VAL A 41 14.57 -10.16 4.17
N HIS A 42 14.26 -9.06 4.85
CA HIS A 42 14.09 -9.04 6.31
C HIS A 42 12.91 -9.89 6.80
N ARG A 43 11.79 -9.92 6.05
CA ARG A 43 10.65 -10.81 6.38
C ARG A 43 11.03 -12.29 6.27
N LYS A 44 11.80 -12.67 5.24
CA LYS A 44 12.34 -14.04 5.13
C LYS A 44 13.28 -14.35 6.29
N ARG A 45 14.26 -13.48 6.57
CA ARG A 45 15.19 -13.64 7.69
C ARG A 45 14.44 -13.78 9.02
N TRP A 46 13.42 -12.96 9.26
CA TRP A 46 12.59 -13.03 10.47
C TRP A 46 11.94 -14.42 10.65
N MET A 47 11.33 -14.98 9.60
CA MET A 47 10.70 -16.30 9.69
C MET A 47 11.73 -17.41 9.94
N ILE A 48 12.89 -17.38 9.29
CA ILE A 48 13.96 -18.36 9.54
C ILE A 48 14.50 -18.23 10.97
N THR A 49 14.78 -17.01 11.44
CA THR A 49 15.24 -16.77 12.82
C THR A 49 14.18 -17.16 13.86
N SER A 50 12.89 -17.15 13.52
CA SER A 50 11.85 -17.61 14.45
C SER A 50 11.98 -19.09 14.81
N LEU A 51 12.62 -19.91 13.96
CA LEU A 51 12.85 -21.33 14.22
C LEU A 51 13.85 -21.55 15.37
N THR A 52 14.78 -20.62 15.60
CA THR A 52 15.79 -20.70 16.67
C THR A 52 15.29 -20.13 18.00
N ARG A 53 14.00 -19.79 18.11
CA ARG A 53 13.40 -19.25 19.34
C ARG A 53 12.57 -20.31 20.04
N ASP A 54 12.84 -20.51 21.32
CA ASP A 54 12.06 -21.42 22.18
C ASP A 54 10.63 -20.92 22.42
N LEU A 55 10.47 -19.61 22.63
CA LEU A 55 9.16 -18.98 22.83
C LEU A 55 8.86 -18.03 21.66
N LYS A 56 7.88 -18.39 20.83
CA LYS A 56 7.47 -17.60 19.65
C LYS A 56 6.35 -16.60 19.95
N MET A 57 5.98 -16.43 21.23
CA MET A 57 4.88 -15.53 21.65
C MET A 57 5.12 -14.07 21.23
N ILE A 58 6.37 -13.57 21.30
CA ILE A 58 6.70 -12.20 20.88
C ILE A 58 6.39 -12.00 19.38
N ASP A 59 6.68 -12.99 18.55
CA ASP A 59 6.42 -12.91 17.10
C ASP A 59 4.92 -12.89 16.79
N THR A 60 4.10 -13.60 17.58
CA THR A 60 2.64 -13.55 17.43
C THR A 60 2.08 -12.16 17.74
N GLN A 61 2.68 -11.42 18.68
CA GLN A 61 2.28 -10.03 18.96
C GLN A 61 2.65 -9.09 17.80
N ILE A 62 3.81 -9.27 17.18
CA ILE A 62 4.21 -8.51 15.98
C ILE A 62 3.23 -8.79 14.83
N LEU A 63 2.85 -10.06 14.62
CA LEU A 63 1.85 -10.44 13.61
C LEU A 63 0.49 -9.82 13.88
N SER A 64 0.03 -9.84 15.13
CA SER A 64 -1.21 -9.17 15.55
C SER A 64 -1.16 -7.66 15.28
N GLY A 65 -0.03 -7.00 15.55
CA GLY A 65 0.17 -5.59 15.22
C GLY A 65 0.02 -5.28 13.72
N LEU A 66 0.63 -6.11 12.86
CA LEU A 66 0.50 -5.96 11.40
C LEU A 66 -0.95 -6.17 10.92
N GLN A 67 -1.65 -7.13 11.53
CA GLN A 67 -3.04 -7.43 11.23
C GLN A 67 -3.96 -6.27 11.66
N ASN A 68 -3.79 -5.74 12.86
CA ASN A 68 -4.55 -4.60 13.39
C ASN A 68 -4.32 -3.35 12.53
N GLY A 69 -3.08 -3.10 12.08
CA GLY A 69 -2.79 -2.02 11.14
C GLY A 69 -3.57 -2.17 9.83
N THR A 70 -3.71 -3.40 9.31
CA THR A 70 -4.51 -3.66 8.11
C THR A 70 -6.00 -3.43 8.34
N ALA A 71 -6.52 -3.87 9.49
CA ALA A 71 -7.92 -3.65 9.87
C ALA A 71 -8.24 -2.16 10.00
N PHE A 72 -7.35 -1.38 10.61
CA PHE A 72 -7.51 0.07 10.74
C PHE A 72 -7.70 0.75 9.38
N PHE A 73 -6.80 0.50 8.42
CA PHE A 73 -6.91 1.10 7.09
C PHE A 73 -8.11 0.59 6.28
N ALA A 74 -8.53 -0.67 6.47
CA ALA A 74 -9.76 -1.19 5.88
C ALA A 74 -10.99 -0.40 6.39
N SER A 75 -11.09 -0.18 7.71
CA SER A 75 -12.17 0.60 8.31
C SER A 75 -12.15 2.06 7.86
N THR A 76 -10.98 2.69 7.80
CA THR A 76 -10.84 4.05 7.26
C THR A 76 -11.32 4.14 5.81
N SER A 77 -11.06 3.12 5.00
CA SER A 77 -11.54 3.07 3.61
C SER A 77 -13.07 3.01 3.53
N ILE A 78 -13.73 2.25 4.42
CA ILE A 78 -15.20 2.23 4.52
C ILE A 78 -15.74 3.61 4.88
N PHE A 79 -15.16 4.28 5.88
CA PHE A 79 -15.57 5.64 6.25
C PHE A 79 -15.38 6.62 5.10
N ALA A 80 -14.28 6.52 4.35
CA ALA A 80 -14.03 7.36 3.18
C ALA A 80 -15.06 7.11 2.06
N ILE A 81 -15.47 5.85 1.84
CA ILE A 81 -16.56 5.50 0.92
C ILE A 81 -17.88 6.15 1.38
N GLY A 82 -18.21 6.04 2.66
CA GLY A 82 -19.38 6.71 3.25
C GLY A 82 -19.35 8.22 3.06
N GLY A 83 -18.19 8.85 3.23
CA GLY A 83 -17.96 10.27 2.94
C GLY A 83 -18.20 10.63 1.47
N CYS A 84 -17.80 9.77 0.54
CA CYS A 84 -18.08 9.97 -0.89
C CYS A 84 -19.59 9.93 -1.17
N PHE A 85 -20.32 8.98 -0.58
CA PHE A 85 -21.77 8.92 -0.73
C PHE A 85 -22.49 10.11 -0.09
N ALA A 86 -22.01 10.59 1.07
CA ALA A 86 -22.53 11.80 1.69
C ALA A 86 -22.33 13.03 0.79
N LEU A 87 -21.15 13.16 0.16
CA LEU A 87 -20.88 14.21 -0.82
C LEU A 87 -21.81 14.15 -2.04
N MET A 88 -22.18 12.94 -2.49
CA MET A 88 -23.15 12.78 -3.58
C MET A 88 -24.59 13.12 -3.14
N GLY A 89 -24.95 12.79 -1.90
CA GLY A 89 -26.29 13.06 -1.35
C GLY A 89 -26.57 14.55 -1.14
N ASP A 90 -25.54 15.34 -0.84
CA ASP A 90 -25.64 16.81 -0.65
C ASP A 90 -24.75 17.56 -1.66
N ALA A 91 -24.76 17.11 -2.92
CA ALA A 91 -23.92 17.64 -3.98
C ALA A 91 -24.14 19.14 -4.23
N ASP A 92 -25.38 19.62 -4.12
CA ASP A 92 -25.73 21.02 -4.35
C ASP A 92 -25.12 21.93 -3.27
N ARG A 93 -25.16 21.53 -1.99
CA ARG A 93 -24.51 22.27 -0.91
C ARG A 93 -22.99 22.18 -0.99
N ALA A 94 -22.44 21.02 -1.32
CA ALA A 94 -21.00 20.86 -1.53
C ALA A 94 -20.51 21.76 -2.68
N GLN A 95 -21.27 21.85 -3.77
CA GLN A 95 -20.97 22.72 -4.91
C GLN A 95 -21.07 24.21 -4.55
N SER A 96 -22.00 24.61 -3.68
CA SER A 96 -22.12 26.00 -3.21
C SER A 96 -20.88 26.49 -2.45
N LEU A 97 -20.11 25.59 -1.81
CA LEU A 97 -18.82 25.96 -1.22
C LEU A 97 -17.77 26.35 -2.27
N PHE A 98 -17.94 25.88 -3.52
CA PHE A 98 -17.08 26.23 -4.64
C PHE A 98 -17.68 27.33 -5.53
N SER A 99 -18.91 27.81 -5.28
CA SER A 99 -19.52 28.85 -6.11
C SER A 99 -18.89 30.23 -5.91
N ASP A 100 -18.19 30.45 -4.79
CA ASP A 100 -17.40 31.65 -4.53
C ASP A 100 -16.07 31.68 -5.31
N LEU A 101 -15.69 30.55 -5.94
CA LEU A 101 -14.53 30.49 -6.82
C LEU A 101 -14.88 30.97 -8.24
N PRO A 102 -13.90 31.49 -9.00
CA PRO A 102 -14.15 32.04 -10.33
C PRO A 102 -14.89 31.07 -11.26
N GLY A 103 -15.81 31.59 -12.08
CA GLY A 103 -16.80 30.82 -12.86
C GLY A 103 -16.27 29.73 -13.81
N TRP A 104 -14.96 29.65 -14.08
CA TRP A 104 -14.34 28.54 -14.80
C TRP A 104 -14.21 27.23 -13.97
N LEU A 105 -14.57 27.27 -12.68
CA LEU A 105 -14.62 26.11 -11.78
C LEU A 105 -16.03 25.52 -11.57
N GLN A 106 -17.08 26.13 -12.13
CA GLN A 106 -18.45 25.66 -11.95
C GLN A 106 -18.72 24.42 -12.82
N GLY A 107 -18.57 23.23 -12.22
CA GLY A 107 -18.94 21.95 -12.84
C GLY A 107 -20.45 21.68 -12.76
N SER A 108 -20.97 20.76 -13.59
CA SER A 108 -22.35 20.30 -13.43
C SER A 108 -22.48 19.34 -12.25
N ARG A 109 -23.67 19.27 -11.63
CA ARG A 109 -24.02 18.29 -10.58
C ARG A 109 -23.63 16.86 -10.98
N LEU A 110 -23.95 16.47 -12.21
CA LEU A 110 -23.60 15.16 -12.77
C LEU A 110 -22.08 14.95 -12.82
N ALA A 111 -21.29 15.96 -13.17
CA ALA A 111 -19.83 15.86 -13.17
C ALA A 111 -19.28 15.67 -11.75
N PHE A 112 -19.88 16.34 -10.75
CA PHE A 112 -19.50 16.17 -9.35
C PHE A 112 -19.83 14.76 -8.83
N GLU A 113 -21.03 14.24 -9.14
CA GLU A 113 -21.43 12.87 -8.81
C GLU A 113 -20.50 11.82 -9.44
N ILE A 114 -20.11 11.99 -10.72
CA ILE A 114 -19.16 11.09 -11.39
C ILE A 114 -17.78 11.14 -10.71
N LYS A 115 -17.29 12.33 -10.36
CA LYS A 115 -16.01 12.50 -9.67
C LYS A 115 -16.03 11.81 -8.30
N ALA A 116 -17.08 12.05 -7.50
CA ALA A 116 -17.28 11.39 -6.21
C ALA A 116 -17.41 9.86 -6.33
N GLY A 117 -18.13 9.38 -7.35
CA GLY A 117 -18.25 7.95 -7.66
C GLY A 117 -16.90 7.30 -8.00
N GLY A 118 -16.06 7.96 -8.79
CA GLY A 118 -14.70 7.47 -9.07
C GLY A 118 -13.81 7.47 -7.83
N LEU A 119 -13.95 8.46 -6.94
CA LEU A 119 -13.26 8.48 -5.65
C LEU A 119 -13.72 7.32 -4.75
N ALA A 120 -15.03 7.05 -4.71
CA ALA A 120 -15.60 5.91 -4.00
C ALA A 120 -15.08 4.58 -4.58
N ALA A 121 -14.93 4.46 -5.90
CA ALA A 121 -14.34 3.28 -6.54
C ALA A 121 -12.88 3.06 -6.14
N ILE A 122 -12.07 4.12 -6.03
CA ILE A 122 -10.68 4.06 -5.56
C ILE A 122 -10.62 3.56 -4.11
N PHE A 123 -11.47 4.09 -3.23
CA PHE A 123 -11.55 3.62 -1.85
C PHE A 123 -12.11 2.19 -1.75
N GLY A 124 -13.06 1.82 -2.61
CA GLY A 124 -13.54 0.45 -2.75
C GLY A 124 -12.44 -0.53 -3.13
N TYR A 125 -11.62 -0.19 -4.12
CA TYR A 125 -10.42 -0.96 -4.45
C TYR A 125 -9.47 -1.09 -3.25
N SER A 126 -9.23 0.01 -2.55
CA SER A 126 -8.36 0.01 -1.36
C SER A 126 -8.89 -0.90 -0.27
N PHE A 127 -10.20 -0.84 0.02
CA PHE A 127 -10.89 -1.71 0.96
C PHE A 127 -10.70 -3.19 0.61
N PHE A 128 -10.93 -3.59 -0.65
CA PHE A 128 -10.71 -4.99 -1.07
C PHE A 128 -9.25 -5.42 -0.93
N LYS A 129 -8.29 -4.54 -1.23
CA LYS A 129 -6.86 -4.85 -1.03
C LYS A 129 -6.50 -5.02 0.44
N PHE A 130 -7.00 -4.16 1.33
CA PHE A 130 -6.79 -4.33 2.77
C PHE A 130 -7.50 -5.56 3.32
N GLY A 131 -8.74 -5.84 2.90
CA GLY A 131 -9.47 -7.05 3.30
C GLY A 131 -8.74 -8.33 2.90
N TRP A 132 -8.19 -8.37 1.68
CA TRP A 132 -7.36 -9.50 1.24
C TRP A 132 -6.05 -9.61 2.03
N SER A 133 -5.37 -8.47 2.27
CA SER A 133 -4.18 -8.43 3.12
C SER A 133 -4.47 -8.93 4.55
N TYR A 134 -5.60 -8.56 5.13
CA TYR A 134 -6.02 -8.95 6.47
C TYR A 134 -6.23 -10.46 6.55
N ARG A 135 -6.89 -11.03 5.54
CA ARG A 135 -7.07 -12.48 5.41
C ARG A 135 -5.73 -13.22 5.28
N LEU A 136 -4.82 -12.72 4.46
CA LEU A 136 -3.47 -13.32 4.32
C LEU A 136 -2.65 -13.23 5.62
N PHE A 137 -2.75 -12.13 6.37
CA PHE A 137 -2.10 -12.05 7.69
C PHE A 137 -2.70 -13.04 8.69
N ASN A 138 -4.02 -13.28 8.67
CA ASN A 138 -4.64 -14.36 9.47
C ASN A 138 -4.09 -15.73 9.10
N TYR A 139 -4.03 -16.06 7.81
CA TYR A 139 -3.45 -17.32 7.33
C TYR A 139 -1.99 -17.44 7.73
N ASN A 140 -1.23 -16.35 7.63
CA ASN A 140 0.16 -16.31 8.07
C ASN A 140 0.30 -16.63 9.57
N THR A 141 -0.57 -16.11 10.43
CA THR A 141 -0.53 -16.40 11.87
C THR A 141 -0.82 -17.87 12.16
N ILE A 142 -1.77 -18.48 11.45
CA ILE A 142 -2.06 -19.92 11.59
C ILE A 142 -0.86 -20.75 11.14
N LEU A 143 -0.28 -20.44 9.97
CA LEU A 143 0.90 -21.14 9.46
C LEU A 143 2.13 -20.95 10.36
N PHE A 144 2.29 -19.74 10.93
CA PHE A 144 3.35 -19.44 11.89
C PHE A 144 3.17 -20.23 13.18
N GLY A 145 1.94 -20.36 13.68
CA GLY A 145 1.62 -21.18 14.85
C GLY A 145 1.84 -22.68 14.62
N ALA A 146 1.85 -23.14 13.37
CA ALA A 146 2.16 -24.51 13.01
C ALA A 146 3.68 -24.78 12.84
N LEU A 147 4.54 -23.77 12.99
CA LEU A 147 5.99 -23.97 12.93
C LEU A 147 6.47 -24.78 14.15
N PRO A 148 7.42 -25.71 13.96
CA PRO A 148 7.95 -26.53 15.05
C PRO A 148 8.66 -25.66 16.11
N MET A 149 8.67 -26.15 17.35
CA MET A 149 9.49 -25.59 18.41
C MET A 149 10.97 -25.89 18.16
N MET A 150 11.88 -25.21 18.86
CA MET A 150 13.33 -25.34 18.62
C MET A 150 13.80 -26.80 18.74
N ARG A 151 13.29 -27.52 19.75
CA ARG A 151 13.62 -28.95 19.99
C ARG A 151 13.25 -29.86 18.82
N ASP A 152 12.11 -29.64 18.18
CA ASP A 152 11.65 -30.44 17.03
C ASP A 152 12.27 -29.97 15.72
N THR A 153 12.69 -28.70 15.66
CA THR A 153 13.42 -28.13 14.52
C THR A 153 14.78 -28.81 14.35
N ASP A 154 15.46 -29.18 15.44
CA ASP A 154 16.75 -29.87 15.37
C ASP A 154 16.64 -31.32 14.88
N ALA A 155 15.46 -31.94 14.98
CA ALA A 155 15.20 -33.28 14.47
C ALA A 155 15.03 -33.31 12.93
N ASP A 156 14.40 -32.29 12.34
CA ASP A 156 14.29 -32.13 10.88
C ASP A 156 14.39 -30.65 10.46
N ARG A 157 15.63 -30.15 10.44
CA ARG A 157 15.95 -28.75 10.10
C ARG A 157 15.46 -28.36 8.72
N LYS A 158 15.61 -29.26 7.73
CA LYS A 158 15.27 -28.97 6.33
C LYS A 158 13.77 -28.77 6.16
N GLN A 159 12.95 -29.62 6.78
CA GLN A 159 11.51 -29.48 6.73
C GLN A 159 11.04 -28.21 7.45
N ALA A 160 11.64 -27.89 8.60
CA ALA A 160 11.31 -26.68 9.36
C ALA A 160 11.66 -25.40 8.59
N GLU A 161 12.81 -25.34 7.92
CA GLU A 161 13.21 -24.22 7.07
C GLU A 161 12.26 -24.05 5.88
N SER A 162 11.91 -25.14 5.19
CA SER A 162 10.94 -25.10 4.08
C SER A 162 9.56 -24.61 4.54
N ALA A 163 9.11 -25.00 5.74
CA ALA A 163 7.87 -24.50 6.31
C ALA A 163 7.97 -22.99 6.59
N ALA A 164 9.05 -22.52 7.23
CA ALA A 164 9.28 -21.10 7.51
C ALA A 164 9.39 -20.24 6.24
N GLU A 165 9.96 -20.75 5.16
CA GLU A 165 9.97 -20.08 3.86
C GLU A 165 8.55 -19.85 3.32
N LYS A 166 7.69 -20.86 3.39
CA LYS A 166 6.28 -20.74 2.98
C LYS A 166 5.53 -19.72 3.84
N VAL A 167 5.79 -19.70 5.16
CA VAL A 167 5.23 -18.65 6.03
C VAL A 167 5.72 -17.28 5.58
N ALA A 168 7.02 -17.12 5.30
CA ALA A 168 7.56 -15.85 4.81
C ALA A 168 6.92 -15.39 3.51
N GLU A 169 6.63 -16.30 2.58
CA GLU A 169 5.98 -15.99 1.31
C GLU A 169 4.56 -15.47 1.50
N VAL A 170 3.76 -16.10 2.36
CA VAL A 170 2.41 -15.62 2.70
C VAL A 170 2.49 -14.25 3.37
N ASN A 171 3.45 -14.04 4.26
CA ASN A 171 3.69 -12.75 4.92
C ASN A 171 4.04 -11.64 3.91
N ILE A 172 4.89 -11.95 2.93
CA ILE A 172 5.28 -11.04 1.86
C ILE A 172 4.10 -10.72 0.97
N LEU A 173 3.28 -11.71 0.62
CA LEU A 173 2.08 -11.50 -0.19
C LEU A 173 1.09 -10.59 0.52
N ALA A 174 0.85 -10.82 1.82
CA ALA A 174 0.03 -9.94 2.66
C ALA A 174 0.55 -8.50 2.62
N ALA A 175 1.85 -8.30 2.87
CA ALA A 175 2.47 -6.99 2.82
C ALA A 175 2.38 -6.32 1.43
N ARG A 176 2.43 -7.07 0.32
CA ARG A 176 2.24 -6.52 -1.03
C ARG A 176 0.83 -5.97 -1.21
N HIS A 177 -0.19 -6.69 -0.77
CA HIS A 177 -1.59 -6.23 -0.83
C HIS A 177 -1.84 -5.03 0.08
N PHE A 178 -1.27 -5.03 1.28
CA PHE A 178 -1.31 -3.87 2.19
C PHE A 178 -0.73 -2.61 1.52
N ASN A 179 0.46 -2.73 0.93
CA ASN A 179 1.09 -1.62 0.21
C ASN A 179 0.28 -1.17 -1.01
N ALA A 180 -0.36 -2.10 -1.73
CA ALA A 180 -1.26 -1.76 -2.84
C ALA A 180 -2.48 -0.95 -2.38
N GLY A 181 -3.08 -1.30 -1.25
CA GLY A 181 -4.17 -0.53 -0.63
C GLY A 181 -3.72 0.87 -0.21
N LEU A 182 -2.57 0.97 0.47
CA LEU A 182 -2.00 2.27 0.87
C LEU A 182 -1.73 3.18 -0.33
N ARG A 183 -1.18 2.63 -1.42
CA ARG A 183 -0.96 3.38 -2.66
C ARG A 183 -2.25 3.94 -3.23
N ALA A 184 -3.34 3.16 -3.22
CA ALA A 184 -4.65 3.62 -3.66
C ALA A 184 -5.16 4.80 -2.81
N ILE A 185 -4.97 4.77 -1.49
CA ILE A 185 -5.30 5.91 -0.61
C ILE A 185 -4.46 7.13 -0.96
N PHE A 186 -3.15 7.00 -1.12
CA PHE A 186 -2.31 8.16 -1.49
C PHE A 186 -2.69 8.75 -2.85
N LEU A 187 -3.03 7.89 -3.80
CA LEU A 187 -3.43 8.31 -5.13
C LEU A 187 -4.85 8.92 -5.14
N SER A 188 -5.72 8.56 -4.19
CA SER A 188 -7.01 9.22 -4.00
C SER A 188 -6.84 10.69 -3.58
N ILE A 189 -5.78 11.02 -2.84
CA ILE A 189 -5.42 12.43 -2.54
C ILE A 189 -5.06 13.18 -3.81
N GLY A 190 -4.31 12.55 -4.72
CA GLY A 190 -4.03 13.12 -6.05
C GLY A 190 -5.31 13.37 -6.85
N TYR A 191 -6.25 12.41 -6.78
CA TYR A 191 -7.56 12.49 -7.43
C TYR A 191 -8.43 13.64 -6.94
N LEU A 192 -8.30 14.08 -5.68
CA LEU A 192 -9.04 15.24 -5.17
C LEU A 192 -8.78 16.52 -5.97
N GLY A 193 -7.61 16.65 -6.61
CA GLY A 193 -7.30 17.77 -7.49
C GLY A 193 -8.28 17.91 -8.68
N TRP A 194 -8.96 16.83 -9.07
CA TRP A 194 -9.94 16.83 -10.15
C TRP A 194 -11.23 17.57 -9.79
N PHE A 195 -11.55 17.76 -8.51
CA PHE A 195 -12.68 18.58 -8.10
C PHE A 195 -12.48 20.05 -8.46
N LEU A 196 -11.24 20.55 -8.44
CA LEU A 196 -10.90 21.92 -8.81
C LEU A 196 -10.74 22.08 -10.33
N SER A 197 -9.81 21.35 -10.94
CA SER A 197 -9.50 21.53 -12.37
C SER A 197 -8.78 20.30 -12.93
N PRO A 198 -8.97 19.97 -14.23
CA PRO A 198 -8.19 18.92 -14.89
C PRO A 198 -6.68 19.18 -14.84
N TYR A 199 -6.24 20.45 -14.88
CA TYR A 199 -4.82 20.80 -14.78
C TYR A 199 -4.27 20.54 -13.38
N ILE A 200 -5.05 20.90 -12.35
CA ILE A 200 -4.69 20.66 -10.96
C ILE A 200 -4.63 19.15 -10.71
N PHE A 201 -5.57 18.38 -11.26
CA PHE A 201 -5.54 16.91 -11.18
C PHE A 201 -4.26 16.29 -11.74
N ILE A 202 -3.80 16.74 -12.92
CA ILE A 202 -2.53 16.26 -13.50
C ILE A 202 -1.37 16.64 -12.58
N ALA A 203 -1.33 17.89 -12.11
CA ALA A 203 -0.26 18.38 -11.24
C ALA A 203 -0.23 17.62 -9.89
N THR A 204 -1.37 17.43 -9.23
CA THR A 204 -1.46 16.71 -7.95
C THR A 204 -1.14 15.23 -8.12
N THR A 205 -1.61 14.60 -9.19
CA THR A 205 -1.30 13.19 -9.51
C THR A 205 0.19 13.00 -9.76
N ALA A 206 0.81 13.86 -10.57
CA ALA A 206 2.25 13.84 -10.82
C ALA A 206 3.05 14.08 -9.53
N PHE A 207 2.63 15.04 -8.71
CA PHE A 207 3.26 15.35 -7.42
C PHE A 207 3.21 14.15 -6.46
N VAL A 208 2.05 13.51 -6.30
CA VAL A 208 1.90 12.29 -5.50
C VAL A 208 2.78 11.17 -6.05
N PHE A 209 2.82 10.97 -7.37
CA PHE A 209 3.67 9.97 -8.00
C PHE A 209 5.16 10.21 -7.72
N VAL A 210 5.63 11.45 -7.81
CA VAL A 210 7.01 11.84 -7.47
C VAL A 210 7.30 11.56 -6.00
N ILE A 211 6.41 11.94 -5.08
CA ILE A 211 6.57 11.68 -3.65
C ILE A 211 6.69 10.17 -3.38
N LEU A 212 5.78 9.37 -3.93
CA LEU A 212 5.79 7.93 -3.70
C LEU A 212 7.03 7.26 -4.30
N THR A 213 7.48 7.71 -5.48
CA THR A 213 8.71 7.24 -6.11
C THR A 213 9.95 7.61 -5.28
N ARG A 214 10.05 8.86 -4.84
CA ARG A 214 11.13 9.33 -3.96
C ARG A 214 11.15 8.54 -2.66
N ARG A 215 10.00 8.32 -2.05
CA ARG A 215 9.85 7.55 -0.81
C ARG A 215 10.36 6.11 -0.97
N GLN A 216 10.10 5.47 -2.12
CA GLN A 216 10.52 4.08 -2.34
C GLN A 216 11.99 3.86 -2.71
N TYR A 217 12.60 4.79 -3.45
CA TYR A 217 13.94 4.57 -4.02
C TYR A 217 15.02 5.49 -3.42
N PHE A 218 14.63 6.62 -2.83
CA PHE A 218 15.56 7.68 -2.41
C PHE A 218 15.38 8.10 -0.94
N SER A 219 14.56 7.40 -0.17
CA SER A 219 14.37 7.69 1.26
C SER A 219 15.60 7.27 2.09
N PRO A 220 16.01 8.07 3.11
CA PRO A 220 17.02 7.67 4.08
C PRO A 220 16.70 6.33 4.76
N ALA A 221 15.41 6.06 5.02
CA ALA A 221 14.97 4.78 5.59
C ALA A 221 15.34 3.58 4.68
N ARG A 222 15.26 3.75 3.36
CA ARG A 222 15.68 2.72 2.40
C ARG A 222 17.19 2.49 2.47
N ALA A 223 18.00 3.53 2.66
CA ALA A 223 19.45 3.37 2.79
C ALA A 223 19.79 2.50 4.01
N VAL A 224 19.23 2.82 5.17
CA VAL A 224 19.44 2.08 6.42
C VAL A 224 18.96 0.62 6.32
N ILE A 225 17.78 0.39 5.74
CA ILE A 225 17.23 -0.97 5.63
C ILE A 225 18.02 -1.84 4.65
N VAL A 226 18.54 -1.25 3.57
CA VAL A 226 19.40 -1.95 2.60
C VAL A 226 20.76 -2.26 3.22
N GLU A 227 21.34 -1.31 3.97
CA GLU A 227 22.58 -1.54 4.73
C GLU A 227 22.42 -2.68 5.73
N ALA A 228 21.26 -2.80 6.40
CA ALA A 228 21.00 -3.89 7.33
C ALA A 228 20.91 -5.30 6.68
N ILE A 229 20.84 -5.40 5.34
CA ILE A 229 20.82 -6.72 4.65
C ILE A 229 22.20 -7.36 4.64
N SER A 230 23.21 -6.57 4.29
CA SER A 230 24.62 -6.95 4.32
C SER A 230 25.25 -6.23 5.49
N PRO A 231 25.39 -6.85 6.68
CA PRO A 231 26.15 -6.20 7.74
C PRO A 231 27.52 -5.89 7.14
N ALA A 232 27.81 -4.60 6.97
CA ALA A 232 29.15 -4.17 6.62
C ALA A 232 30.06 -4.85 7.64
N THR A 233 31.08 -5.53 7.15
CA THR A 233 32.34 -5.73 7.84
C THR A 233 32.74 -4.37 8.41
N ARG A 234 32.28 -4.06 9.63
CA ARG A 234 32.92 -3.05 10.46
C ARG A 234 34.25 -3.68 10.81
N THR A 235 35.23 -3.39 9.96
CA THR A 235 36.63 -3.45 10.31
C THR A 235 36.76 -2.84 11.69
N SER A 236 37.16 -3.68 12.64
CA SER A 236 37.70 -3.27 13.91
C SER A 236 38.83 -2.28 13.65
N GLU A 237 38.64 -1.04 14.04
CA GLU A 237 39.71 -0.12 14.42
C GLU A 237 39.48 0.30 15.88
#